data_AF-A0A2V1B167-F1
#
_entry.id   AF-A0A2V1B167-F1
#
_cell.length_a   1.000
_cell.length_b   1.000
_cell.length_c   1.000
_cell.angle_alpha   90.00
_cell.angle_beta   90.00
_cell.angle_gamma   90.00
#
_symmetry.space_group_name_H-M   'P 1'
#
loop_
_entity.id
_entity.type
_entity.pdbx_description
1 polymer ?
#
loop_
_entity_poly.entity_id
_entity_poly.type
_entity_poly.pdbx_seq_one_letter_code
_entity_poly.pdbx_strand_id
1 'polypeptide(L)'
;MPVGRELEKEARKAFLWLLREETTHDLSDRISAIDVVALLPKGKVSAEARYRRLKECLLKGSDEVRRNREETRTLFSATHFAALFRYACDHFSQATEEPFDLVKASRKQNPVAKDLAEHLSIFLKHIRSVKELIEFAVPVIASSIFLDNYPPDTHMFAPESVFQTLYRDIFHQVSKSRVIAFEGAPEMVLRSGFINKIETQLRGFFEQSIRGKGTPSSEIHKDNLRRFEDRWRNIRSSSTCLACLRRRPQYGLPCGHIVCENCVLVFGECCVNDPWIFKVHSCFLCGVKMPEEITIKIHPPTAGVGVLCIDGGGARGVLPLKFMKRIEDRIGLSIPLQKFFKVAFGVA
;
A
#
# COMPACT_ATOMS: atom_id res chain seq x y z
N MET A 1 -17.84 25.84 -44.69
CA MET A 1 -18.07 24.72 -43.75
C MET A 1 -17.25 23.52 -44.22
N PRO A 2 -16.50 22.80 -43.36
CA PRO A 2 -15.61 21.77 -43.87
C PRO A 2 -16.42 20.56 -44.30
N VAL A 3 -16.50 20.34 -45.62
CA VAL A 3 -17.23 19.26 -46.32
C VAL A 3 -16.92 17.85 -45.76
N GLY A 4 -15.78 17.68 -45.08
CA GLY A 4 -15.37 16.40 -44.50
C GLY A 4 -16.13 15.94 -43.24
N ARG A 5 -16.62 16.85 -42.37
CA ARG A 5 -17.19 16.42 -41.07
C ARG A 5 -18.54 15.72 -41.20
N GLU A 6 -19.37 16.13 -42.15
CA GLU A 6 -20.70 15.52 -42.32
C GLU A 6 -20.58 14.15 -43.02
N LEU A 7 -19.68 14.04 -44.01
CA LEU A 7 -19.34 12.76 -44.64
C LEU A 7 -18.76 11.75 -43.63
N GLU A 8 -17.94 12.19 -42.69
CA GLU A 8 -17.40 11.32 -41.64
C GLU A 8 -18.48 10.84 -40.66
N LYS A 9 -19.43 11.70 -40.30
CA LYS A 9 -20.57 11.28 -39.46
C LYS A 9 -21.43 10.24 -40.18
N GLU A 10 -21.74 10.47 -41.45
CA GLU A 10 -22.52 9.50 -42.25
C GLU A 10 -21.75 8.19 -42.44
N ALA A 11 -20.44 8.26 -42.72
CA ALA A 11 -19.58 7.08 -42.79
C ALA A 11 -19.52 6.33 -41.44
N ARG A 12 -19.44 7.05 -40.31
CA ARG A 12 -19.50 6.45 -38.97
C ARG A 12 -20.84 5.76 -38.71
N LYS A 13 -21.96 6.39 -39.08
CA LYS A 13 -23.30 5.77 -38.96
C LYS A 13 -23.39 4.51 -39.80
N ALA A 14 -22.95 4.56 -41.05
CA ALA A 14 -22.95 3.40 -41.95
C ALA A 14 -22.07 2.26 -41.38
N PHE A 15 -20.88 2.58 -40.88
CA PHE A 15 -19.99 1.60 -40.25
C PHE A 15 -20.60 0.96 -39.00
N LEU A 16 -21.18 1.76 -38.11
CA LEU A 16 -21.87 1.26 -36.91
C LEU A 16 -23.11 0.42 -37.25
N TRP A 17 -23.81 0.74 -38.34
CA TRP A 17 -24.93 -0.06 -38.83
C TRP A 17 -24.44 -1.42 -39.35
N LEU A 18 -23.41 -1.44 -40.21
CA LEU A 18 -22.81 -2.69 -40.71
C LEU A 18 -22.32 -3.59 -39.57
N LEU A 19 -21.68 -3.02 -38.55
CA LEU A 19 -21.22 -3.78 -37.40
C LEU A 19 -22.34 -4.44 -36.61
N ARG A 20 -23.52 -3.81 -36.51
CA ARG A 20 -24.69 -4.41 -35.80
C ARG A 20 -25.25 -5.63 -36.52
N GLU A 21 -25.10 -5.70 -37.83
CA GLU A 21 -25.49 -6.89 -38.61
C GLU A 21 -24.51 -8.06 -38.37
N GLU A 22 -23.27 -7.78 -37.98
CA GLU A 22 -22.19 -8.78 -37.81
C GLU A 22 -22.00 -9.26 -36.36
N THR A 23 -22.50 -8.52 -35.35
CA THR A 23 -22.39 -8.91 -33.94
C THR A 23 -23.63 -8.54 -33.14
N THR A 24 -24.05 -9.46 -32.27
CA THR A 24 -25.12 -9.26 -31.29
C THR A 24 -24.66 -8.54 -30.02
N HIS A 25 -23.34 -8.34 -29.85
CA HIS A 25 -22.80 -7.65 -28.68
C HIS A 25 -22.86 -6.14 -28.86
N ASP A 26 -23.27 -5.43 -27.81
CA ASP A 26 -23.15 -3.98 -27.78
C ASP A 26 -21.66 -3.59 -27.81
N LEU A 27 -21.28 -2.82 -28.82
CA LEU A 27 -19.90 -2.34 -28.97
C LEU A 27 -19.52 -1.36 -27.88
N SER A 28 -20.49 -0.62 -27.33
CA SER A 28 -20.23 0.33 -26.26
C SER A 28 -19.76 -0.35 -24.97
N ASP A 29 -20.02 -1.66 -24.82
CA ASP A 29 -19.50 -2.47 -23.72
C ASP A 29 -18.00 -2.80 -23.88
N ARG A 30 -17.45 -2.70 -25.11
CA ARG A 30 -16.09 -3.17 -25.44
C ARG A 30 -15.16 -2.06 -25.93
N ILE A 31 -15.69 -1.02 -26.54
CA ILE A 31 -14.92 0.05 -27.18
C ILE A 31 -15.42 1.40 -26.69
N SER A 32 -14.50 2.25 -26.22
CA SER A 32 -14.84 3.57 -25.67
C SER A 32 -15.27 4.58 -26.72
N ALA A 33 -14.72 4.52 -27.93
CA ALA A 33 -15.04 5.42 -29.03
C ALA A 33 -14.62 4.86 -30.39
N ILE A 34 -15.35 5.25 -31.45
CA ILE A 34 -15.00 4.99 -32.85
C ILE A 34 -15.10 6.31 -33.60
N ASP A 35 -13.99 6.73 -34.21
CA ASP A 35 -13.89 7.94 -35.01
C ASP A 35 -13.51 7.59 -36.46
N VAL A 36 -14.14 8.29 -37.41
CA VAL A 36 -13.85 8.16 -38.85
C VAL A 36 -13.20 9.45 -39.32
N VAL A 37 -12.03 9.35 -39.97
CA VAL A 37 -11.28 10.51 -40.49
C VAL A 37 -11.11 10.37 -41.99
N ALA A 38 -11.70 11.30 -42.74
CA ALA A 38 -11.57 11.35 -44.19
C ALA A 38 -10.18 11.87 -44.59
N LEU A 39 -9.51 11.11 -45.46
CA LEU A 39 -8.23 11.49 -46.05
C LEU A 39 -8.43 12.28 -47.34
N LEU A 40 -7.51 13.21 -47.63
CA LEU A 40 -7.49 13.90 -48.91
C LEU A 40 -7.20 12.91 -50.07
N PRO A 41 -7.71 13.18 -51.30
CA PRO A 41 -7.48 12.32 -52.45
C PRO A 41 -6.00 12.13 -52.77
N LYS A 42 -5.61 10.91 -53.16
CA LYS A 42 -4.24 10.59 -53.57
C LYS A 42 -3.87 11.42 -54.81
N GLY A 43 -2.64 11.95 -54.83
CA GLY A 43 -2.10 12.72 -55.96
C GLY A 43 -2.50 14.20 -56.04
N LYS A 44 -3.44 14.68 -55.21
CA LYS A 44 -3.84 16.10 -55.19
C LYS A 44 -3.04 16.98 -54.22
N VAL A 45 -2.38 16.37 -53.24
CA VAL A 45 -1.61 17.04 -52.18
C VAL A 45 -0.40 16.21 -51.78
N SER A 46 0.55 16.81 -51.07
CA SER A 46 1.67 16.08 -50.47
C SER A 46 1.19 15.04 -49.45
N ALA A 47 2.00 14.01 -49.21
CA ALA A 47 1.69 12.98 -48.20
C ALA A 47 1.46 13.60 -46.81
N GLU A 48 2.31 14.54 -46.39
CA GLU A 48 2.16 15.22 -45.10
C GLU A 48 0.82 15.97 -45.02
N ALA A 49 0.43 16.71 -46.06
CA ALA A 49 -0.85 17.41 -46.09
C ALA A 49 -2.05 16.45 -46.09
N ARG A 50 -1.93 15.30 -46.76
CA ARG A 50 -2.97 14.25 -46.80
C ARG A 50 -3.24 13.65 -45.41
N TYR A 51 -2.18 13.40 -44.64
CA TYR A 51 -2.28 12.74 -43.33
C TYR A 51 -2.28 13.69 -42.13
N ARG A 52 -2.08 15.00 -42.34
CA ARG A 52 -2.06 16.01 -41.27
C ARG A 52 -3.26 15.89 -40.33
N ARG A 53 -4.47 15.80 -40.89
CA ARG A 53 -5.70 15.71 -40.10
C ARG A 53 -5.79 14.41 -39.30
N LEU A 54 -5.35 13.29 -39.89
CA LEU A 54 -5.27 12.01 -39.18
C LEU A 54 -4.29 12.10 -38.01
N LYS A 55 -3.11 12.68 -38.24
CA LYS A 55 -2.11 12.93 -37.20
C LYS A 55 -2.65 13.80 -36.07
N GLU A 56 -3.33 14.91 -36.39
CA GLU A 56 -3.97 15.79 -35.40
C GLU A 56 -5.05 15.06 -34.59
N CYS A 57 -5.90 14.26 -35.24
CA CYS A 57 -6.90 13.43 -34.56
C CYS A 57 -6.27 12.40 -33.64
N LEU A 58 -5.21 11.71 -34.08
CA LEU A 58 -4.49 10.72 -33.26
C LEU A 58 -3.82 11.36 -32.05
N LEU A 59 -3.16 12.51 -32.23
CA LEU A 59 -2.55 13.26 -31.13
C LEU A 59 -3.60 13.72 -30.11
N LYS A 60 -4.72 14.29 -30.60
CA LYS A 60 -5.82 14.71 -29.73
C LYS A 60 -6.41 13.52 -28.94
N GLY A 61 -6.65 12.38 -29.60
CA GLY A 61 -7.14 11.18 -28.95
C GLY A 61 -6.15 10.62 -27.93
N SER A 62 -4.86 10.64 -28.25
CA SER A 62 -3.80 10.26 -27.31
C SER A 62 -3.79 11.16 -26.07
N ASP A 63 -3.91 12.48 -26.24
CA ASP A 63 -3.97 13.44 -25.13
C ASP A 63 -5.24 13.27 -24.28
N GLU A 64 -6.37 12.94 -24.90
CA GLU A 64 -7.63 12.67 -24.21
C GLU A 64 -7.56 11.38 -23.38
N VAL A 65 -7.07 10.28 -23.96
CA VAL A 65 -6.85 9.02 -23.23
C VAL A 65 -5.86 9.20 -22.09
N ARG A 66 -4.78 9.96 -22.31
CA ARG A 66 -3.79 10.25 -21.28
C ARG A 66 -4.42 11.04 -20.11
N ARG A 67 -5.18 12.10 -20.40
CA ARG A 67 -5.88 12.90 -19.37
C ARG A 67 -6.90 12.06 -18.60
N ASN A 68 -7.73 11.27 -19.29
CA ASN A 68 -8.67 10.38 -18.64
C ASN A 68 -7.96 9.38 -17.70
N ARG A 69 -6.82 8.83 -18.13
CA ARG A 69 -5.99 7.96 -17.27
C ARG A 69 -5.39 8.71 -16.09
N GLU A 70 -5.00 9.98 -16.22
CA GLU A 70 -4.53 10.80 -15.09
C GLU A 70 -5.67 11.06 -14.09
N GLU A 71 -6.84 11.46 -14.58
CA GLU A 71 -8.04 11.76 -13.78
C GLU A 71 -8.55 10.53 -13.03
N THR A 72 -8.60 9.38 -13.70
CA THR A 72 -9.01 8.10 -13.11
C THR A 72 -7.90 7.39 -12.33
N ARG A 73 -6.70 7.98 -12.24
CA ARG A 73 -5.52 7.38 -11.60
C ARG A 73 -5.17 6.00 -12.18
N THR A 74 -5.32 5.83 -13.49
CA THR A 74 -4.92 4.63 -14.25
C THR A 74 -3.79 4.90 -15.24
N LEU A 75 -3.16 6.08 -15.18
CA LEU A 75 -1.91 6.36 -15.91
C LEU A 75 -0.74 5.73 -15.15
N PHE A 76 -0.43 4.48 -15.49
CA PHE A 76 0.64 3.72 -14.86
C PHE A 76 2.02 4.13 -15.37
N SER A 77 3.03 4.05 -14.49
CA SER A 77 4.43 4.03 -14.92
C SER A 77 4.72 2.77 -15.75
N ALA A 78 5.85 2.74 -16.47
CA ALA A 78 6.24 1.56 -17.23
C ALA A 78 6.41 0.30 -16.34
N THR A 79 6.91 0.46 -15.11
CA THR A 79 7.10 -0.64 -14.17
C THR A 79 5.77 -1.17 -13.65
N HIS A 80 4.85 -0.27 -13.25
CA HIS A 80 3.52 -0.66 -12.80
C HIS A 80 2.70 -1.28 -13.92
N PHE A 81 2.77 -0.72 -15.13
CA PHE A 81 2.07 -1.27 -16.31
C PHE A 81 2.56 -2.67 -16.64
N ALA A 82 3.88 -2.89 -16.73
CA ALA A 82 4.43 -4.21 -17.05
C ALA A 82 4.03 -5.28 -16.01
N ALA A 83 4.01 -4.92 -14.72
CA ALA A 83 3.59 -5.83 -13.65
C ALA A 83 2.09 -6.13 -13.71
N LEU A 84 1.24 -5.09 -13.77
CA LEU A 84 -0.22 -5.25 -13.79
C LEU A 84 -0.70 -5.92 -15.07
N PHE A 85 -0.07 -5.65 -16.22
CA PHE A 85 -0.37 -6.32 -17.48
C PHE A 85 -0.08 -7.82 -17.39
N ARG A 86 1.07 -8.21 -16.83
CA ARG A 86 1.38 -9.63 -16.60
C ARG A 86 0.35 -10.29 -15.69
N TYR A 87 -0.02 -9.63 -14.59
CA TYR A 87 -1.06 -10.14 -13.68
C TYR A 87 -2.43 -10.26 -14.38
N ALA A 88 -2.77 -9.33 -15.27
CA ALA A 88 -3.98 -9.41 -16.06
C ALA A 88 -3.94 -10.59 -17.05
N CYS A 89 -2.82 -10.81 -17.74
CA CYS A 89 -2.64 -11.98 -18.61
C CYS A 89 -2.79 -13.29 -17.83
N ASP A 90 -2.13 -13.41 -16.67
CA ASP A 90 -2.25 -14.57 -15.80
C ASP A 90 -3.70 -14.79 -15.37
N HIS A 91 -4.40 -13.72 -14.97
CA HIS A 91 -5.81 -13.75 -14.56
C HIS A 91 -6.72 -14.24 -15.68
N PHE A 92 -6.68 -13.61 -16.85
CA PHE A 92 -7.54 -13.98 -17.97
C PHE A 92 -7.18 -15.33 -18.61
N SER A 93 -6.00 -15.89 -18.32
CA SER A 93 -5.67 -17.27 -18.69
C SER A 93 -6.42 -18.32 -17.87
N GLN A 94 -6.93 -17.95 -16.68
CA GLN A 94 -7.59 -18.85 -15.73
C GLN A 94 -9.08 -18.52 -15.55
N ALA A 95 -9.45 -17.25 -15.59
CA ALA A 95 -10.81 -16.77 -15.37
C ALA A 95 -11.17 -15.69 -16.41
N THR A 96 -11.70 -16.13 -17.54
CA THR A 96 -12.01 -15.24 -18.68
C THR A 96 -13.21 -14.32 -18.42
N GLU A 97 -14.14 -14.74 -17.54
CA GLU A 97 -15.39 -14.02 -17.27
C GLU A 97 -15.32 -13.11 -16.03
N GLU A 98 -14.31 -13.30 -15.16
CA GLU A 98 -14.17 -12.47 -13.97
C GLU A 98 -13.42 -11.17 -14.27
N PRO A 99 -13.88 -10.01 -13.76
CA PRO A 99 -13.20 -8.75 -13.97
C PRO A 99 -11.84 -8.73 -13.26
N PHE A 100 -10.83 -8.17 -13.94
CA PHE A 100 -9.51 -7.98 -13.35
C PHE A 100 -9.48 -6.72 -12.45
N ASP A 101 -9.21 -6.93 -11.17
CA ASP A 101 -9.15 -5.85 -10.17
C ASP A 101 -7.71 -5.37 -9.99
N LEU A 102 -7.41 -4.19 -10.54
CA LEU A 102 -6.09 -3.55 -10.49
C LEU A 102 -5.62 -3.27 -9.06
N VAL A 103 -6.54 -2.89 -8.16
CA VAL A 103 -6.23 -2.57 -6.77
C VAL A 103 -5.83 -3.85 -6.04
N LYS A 104 -6.62 -4.93 -6.15
CA LYS A 104 -6.25 -6.23 -5.56
C LYS A 104 -4.94 -6.76 -6.14
N ALA A 105 -4.77 -6.69 -7.46
CA ALA A 105 -3.57 -7.16 -8.13
C ALA A 105 -2.31 -6.42 -7.66
N SER A 106 -2.40 -5.11 -7.42
CA SER A 106 -1.29 -4.30 -6.89
C SER A 106 -0.82 -4.76 -5.51
N ARG A 107 -1.68 -5.43 -4.73
CA ARG A 107 -1.40 -5.91 -3.38
C ARG A 107 -0.89 -7.36 -3.33
N LYS A 108 -0.66 -8.02 -4.47
CA LYS A 108 -0.22 -9.43 -4.52
C LYS A 108 1.05 -9.71 -3.69
N GLN A 109 2.01 -8.78 -3.69
CA GLN A 109 3.27 -8.93 -2.95
C GLN A 109 3.24 -8.34 -1.52
N ASN A 110 2.23 -7.53 -1.21
CA ASN A 110 2.04 -6.93 0.11
C ASN A 110 0.53 -6.99 0.44
N PRO A 111 -0.03 -8.16 0.73
CA PRO A 111 -1.46 -8.27 1.00
C PRO A 111 -1.87 -7.51 2.26
N VAL A 112 -3.16 -7.19 2.37
CA VAL A 112 -3.73 -6.73 3.65
C VAL A 112 -3.52 -7.82 4.69
N ALA A 113 -3.18 -7.42 5.92
CA ALA A 113 -2.93 -8.38 7.00
C ALA A 113 -4.20 -9.21 7.27
N LYS A 114 -4.07 -10.54 7.29
CA LYS A 114 -5.21 -11.46 7.48
C LYS A 114 -5.89 -11.27 8.84
N ASP A 115 -5.14 -10.85 9.84
CA ASP A 115 -5.54 -10.54 11.21
C ASP A 115 -5.82 -9.05 11.44
N LEU A 116 -5.99 -8.24 10.38
CA LEU A 116 -6.26 -6.80 10.53
C LEU A 116 -7.52 -6.52 11.36
N ALA A 117 -8.58 -7.31 11.19
CA ALA A 117 -9.80 -7.16 11.99
C ALA A 117 -9.52 -7.32 13.49
N GLU A 118 -8.69 -8.31 13.87
CA GLU A 118 -8.30 -8.54 15.26
C GLU A 118 -7.48 -7.34 15.79
N HIS A 119 -6.50 -6.87 15.02
CA HIS A 119 -5.69 -5.71 15.40
C HIS A 119 -6.53 -4.44 15.62
N LEU A 120 -7.48 -4.17 14.71
CA LEU A 120 -8.42 -3.05 14.83
C LEU A 120 -9.33 -3.22 16.05
N SER A 121 -9.86 -4.42 16.28
CA SER A 121 -10.68 -4.69 17.47
C SER A 121 -9.90 -4.49 18.77
N ILE A 122 -8.63 -4.91 18.83
CA ILE A 122 -7.76 -4.69 20.00
C ILE A 122 -7.59 -3.19 20.26
N PHE A 123 -7.32 -2.39 19.22
CA PHE A 123 -7.20 -0.94 19.36
C PHE A 123 -8.51 -0.29 19.81
N LEU A 124 -9.63 -0.66 19.20
CA LEU A 124 -10.95 -0.08 19.50
C LEU A 124 -11.43 -0.37 20.93
N LYS A 125 -10.96 -1.43 21.59
CA LYS A 125 -11.24 -1.70 23.02
C LYS A 125 -10.76 -0.58 23.97
N HIS A 126 -9.83 0.26 23.53
CA HIS A 126 -9.34 1.39 24.32
C HIS A 126 -10.21 2.64 24.18
N ILE A 127 -11.18 2.64 23.27
CA ILE A 127 -12.05 3.79 23.01
C ILE A 127 -13.26 3.73 23.93
N ARG A 128 -13.53 4.82 24.65
CA ARG A 128 -14.57 4.87 25.70
C ARG A 128 -15.71 5.83 25.39
N SER A 129 -15.61 6.63 24.33
CA SER A 129 -16.69 7.54 23.94
C SER A 129 -16.74 7.78 22.43
N VAL A 130 -17.87 8.31 21.96
CA VAL A 130 -18.06 8.76 20.57
C VAL A 130 -17.03 9.82 20.20
N LYS A 131 -16.76 10.77 21.10
CA LYS A 131 -15.73 11.79 20.88
C LYS A 131 -14.36 11.18 20.62
N GLU A 132 -13.94 10.21 21.42
CA GLU A 132 -12.68 9.50 21.21
C GLU A 132 -12.65 8.68 19.91
N LEU A 133 -13.77 8.06 19.57
CA LEU A 133 -13.90 7.33 18.31
C LEU A 133 -13.63 8.26 17.12
N ILE A 134 -14.26 9.44 17.11
CA ILE A 134 -14.20 10.36 15.98
C ILE A 134 -12.90 11.18 15.96
N GLU A 135 -12.46 11.70 17.09
CA GLU A 135 -11.32 12.62 17.15
C GLU A 135 -9.97 11.91 17.23
N PHE A 136 -9.93 10.66 17.71
CA PHE A 136 -8.69 9.90 17.90
C PHE A 136 -8.66 8.61 17.07
N ALA A 137 -9.62 7.71 17.22
CA ALA A 137 -9.55 6.41 16.57
C ALA A 137 -9.64 6.50 15.04
N VAL A 138 -10.58 7.30 14.52
CA VAL A 138 -10.79 7.48 13.07
C VAL A 138 -9.51 8.02 12.38
N PRO A 139 -8.87 9.13 12.82
CA PRO A 139 -7.65 9.62 12.19
C PRO A 139 -6.48 8.64 12.27
N VAL A 140 -6.32 7.93 13.39
CA VAL A 140 -5.24 6.93 13.57
C VAL A 140 -5.46 5.75 12.62
N ILE A 141 -6.68 5.23 12.51
CA ILE A 141 -7.03 4.16 11.58
C ILE A 141 -6.84 4.61 10.12
N ALA A 142 -7.34 5.80 9.76
CA ALA A 142 -7.22 6.30 8.41
C ALA A 142 -5.75 6.50 7.99
N SER A 143 -4.93 7.10 8.87
CA SER A 143 -3.50 7.30 8.58
C SER A 143 -2.72 5.99 8.56
N SER A 144 -3.11 4.95 9.32
CA SER A 144 -2.45 3.64 9.26
C SER A 144 -2.77 2.87 7.98
N ILE A 145 -4.02 2.97 7.49
CA ILE A 145 -4.41 2.49 6.15
C ILE A 145 -3.66 3.26 5.07
N PHE A 146 -3.52 4.58 5.23
CA PHE A 146 -2.77 5.42 4.30
C PHE A 146 -1.31 4.99 4.20
N LEU A 147 -0.64 4.81 5.35
CA LEU A 147 0.73 4.31 5.44
C LEU A 147 0.92 2.95 4.74
N ASP A 148 -0.06 2.05 4.87
CA ASP A 148 0.00 0.72 4.26
C ASP A 148 -0.10 0.76 2.72
N ASN A 149 -0.97 1.61 2.19
CA ASN A 149 -1.27 1.61 0.75
C ASN A 149 -0.39 2.54 -0.07
N TYR A 150 0.19 3.55 0.57
CA TYR A 150 0.94 4.60 -0.12
C TYR A 150 2.42 4.69 0.30
N PRO A 151 3.19 3.57 0.41
CA PRO A 151 4.64 3.64 0.61
C PRO A 151 5.33 4.28 -0.62
N PRO A 152 6.63 4.65 -0.51
CA PRO A 152 7.39 5.15 -1.66
C PRO A 152 7.28 4.24 -2.90
N ASP A 153 7.26 4.86 -4.08
CA ASP A 153 7.22 4.20 -5.41
C ASP A 153 5.98 3.35 -5.74
N THR A 154 4.95 3.37 -4.89
CA THR A 154 3.65 2.75 -5.20
C THR A 154 2.85 3.56 -6.21
N HIS A 155 1.94 2.88 -6.91
CA HIS A 155 0.97 3.57 -7.76
C HIS A 155 -0.12 4.24 -6.90
N MET A 156 -0.39 5.52 -7.16
CA MET A 156 -1.33 6.34 -6.40
C MET A 156 -2.79 6.10 -6.83
N PHE A 157 -3.32 4.90 -6.57
CA PHE A 157 -4.74 4.61 -6.75
C PHE A 157 -5.63 5.54 -5.93
N ALA A 158 -6.84 5.83 -6.42
CA ALA A 158 -7.81 6.62 -5.69
C ALA A 158 -8.15 5.97 -4.32
N PRO A 159 -8.09 6.74 -3.21
CA PRO A 159 -8.26 6.19 -1.86
C PRO A 159 -9.63 5.54 -1.63
N GLU A 160 -10.66 6.01 -2.31
CA GLU A 160 -12.01 5.44 -2.27
C GLU A 160 -12.02 4.03 -2.87
N SER A 161 -11.35 3.85 -4.02
CA SER A 161 -11.24 2.55 -4.66
C SER A 161 -10.41 1.59 -3.81
N VAL A 162 -9.32 2.07 -3.21
CA VAL A 162 -8.49 1.29 -2.27
C VAL A 162 -9.30 0.84 -1.06
N PHE A 163 -10.00 1.77 -0.40
CA PHE A 163 -10.78 1.45 0.79
C PHE A 163 -11.93 0.50 0.50
N GLN A 164 -12.70 0.79 -0.56
CA GLN A 164 -13.83 -0.03 -0.99
C GLN A 164 -13.41 -1.46 -1.27
N THR A 165 -12.28 -1.63 -1.95
CA THR A 165 -11.83 -2.93 -2.45
C THR A 165 -11.14 -3.77 -1.38
N LEU A 166 -10.39 -3.14 -0.47
CA LEU A 166 -9.48 -3.85 0.43
C LEU A 166 -9.90 -3.82 1.90
N TYR A 167 -10.66 -2.82 2.35
CA TYR A 167 -10.88 -2.56 3.78
C TYR A 167 -12.35 -2.55 4.21
N ARG A 168 -13.30 -2.25 3.30
CA ARG A 168 -14.72 -2.12 3.65
C ARG A 168 -15.28 -3.35 4.38
N ASP A 169 -15.00 -4.55 3.88
CA ASP A 169 -15.47 -5.79 4.48
C ASP A 169 -14.84 -6.06 5.85
N ILE A 170 -13.59 -5.64 6.06
CA ILE A 170 -12.89 -5.74 7.35
C ILE A 170 -13.60 -4.88 8.40
N PHE A 171 -14.03 -3.67 8.06
CA PHE A 171 -14.80 -2.82 8.99
C PHE A 171 -16.20 -3.35 9.27
N HIS A 172 -16.82 -4.07 8.31
CA HIS A 172 -18.05 -4.80 8.56
C HIS A 172 -17.86 -5.96 9.56
N GLN A 173 -16.68 -6.60 9.58
CA GLN A 173 -16.34 -7.63 10.57
C GLN A 173 -16.04 -7.05 11.95
N VAL A 174 -15.28 -5.95 12.01
CA VAL A 174 -14.88 -5.28 13.26
C VAL A 174 -16.08 -4.69 14.01
N SER A 175 -17.07 -4.16 13.27
CA SER A 175 -18.30 -3.59 13.82
C SER A 175 -19.50 -4.41 13.35
N LYS A 176 -19.76 -5.54 14.03
CA LYS A 176 -20.91 -6.40 13.68
C LYS A 176 -22.26 -5.71 13.91
N SER A 177 -22.34 -4.89 14.96
CA SER A 177 -23.54 -4.09 15.27
C SER A 177 -23.75 -2.98 14.24
N ARG A 178 -25.01 -2.63 13.97
CA ARG A 178 -25.35 -1.44 13.15
C ARG A 178 -24.97 -0.13 13.85
N VAL A 179 -24.84 -0.17 15.18
CA VAL A 179 -24.59 0.98 16.04
C VAL A 179 -23.41 0.70 16.95
N ILE A 180 -22.53 1.69 17.08
CA ILE A 180 -21.44 1.72 18.05
C ILE A 180 -21.92 2.57 19.22
N ALA A 181 -22.06 1.92 20.38
CA ALA A 181 -22.44 2.53 21.63
C ALA A 181 -21.33 2.29 22.66
N PHE A 182 -21.20 3.19 23.61
CA PHE A 182 -20.26 3.07 24.71
C PHE A 182 -21.04 2.97 26.02
N GLU A 183 -20.59 2.09 26.92
CA GLU A 183 -21.25 1.89 28.21
C GLU A 183 -21.33 3.21 28.97
N GLY A 184 -22.55 3.58 29.42
CA GLY A 184 -22.79 4.82 30.15
C GLY A 184 -22.88 6.10 29.30
N ALA A 185 -22.81 6.01 27.97
CA ALA A 185 -22.96 7.17 27.07
C ALA A 185 -24.31 7.12 26.32
N PRO A 186 -25.08 8.23 26.28
CA PRO A 186 -26.33 8.29 25.50
C PRO A 186 -26.06 8.43 23.99
N GLU A 187 -24.84 8.84 23.61
CA GLU A 187 -24.44 9.04 22.23
C GLU A 187 -24.12 7.73 21.52
N MET A 188 -24.60 7.61 20.29
CA MET A 188 -24.42 6.44 19.44
C MET A 188 -23.96 6.86 18.05
N VAL A 189 -23.10 6.05 17.43
CA VAL A 189 -22.66 6.27 16.05
C VAL A 189 -23.09 5.12 15.16
N LEU A 190 -23.75 5.44 14.05
CA LEU A 190 -24.03 4.45 13.01
C LEU A 190 -22.72 3.92 12.42
N ARG A 191 -22.62 2.61 12.22
CA ARG A 191 -21.44 1.98 11.60
C ARG A 191 -21.08 2.62 10.27
N SER A 192 -22.07 2.94 9.44
CA SER A 192 -21.87 3.64 8.17
C SER A 192 -21.25 5.03 8.38
N GLY A 193 -21.68 5.77 9.40
CA GLY A 193 -21.09 7.06 9.76
C GLY A 193 -19.64 6.95 10.22
N PHE A 194 -19.30 5.90 10.97
CA PHE A 194 -17.92 5.61 11.36
C PHE A 194 -17.03 5.28 10.16
N ILE A 195 -17.48 4.37 9.29
CA ILE A 195 -16.75 3.98 8.07
C ILE A 195 -16.55 5.18 7.14
N ASN A 196 -17.60 5.96 6.89
CA ASN A 196 -17.52 7.16 6.05
C ASN A 196 -16.51 8.17 6.59
N LYS A 197 -16.42 8.34 7.93
CA LYS A 197 -15.43 9.25 8.52
C LYS A 197 -13.99 8.75 8.33
N ILE A 198 -13.75 7.44 8.33
CA ILE A 198 -12.44 6.86 8.00
C ILE A 198 -12.09 7.15 6.54
N GLU A 199 -13.03 6.89 5.62
CA GLU A 199 -12.85 7.19 4.19
C GLU A 199 -12.57 8.68 3.94
N THR A 200 -13.29 9.57 4.60
CA THR A 200 -13.06 11.02 4.50
C THR A 200 -11.67 11.41 5.01
N GLN A 201 -11.22 10.87 6.15
CA GLN A 201 -9.88 11.16 6.65
C GLN A 201 -8.79 10.58 5.74
N LEU A 202 -8.99 9.38 5.19
CA LEU A 202 -8.07 8.76 4.24
C LEU A 202 -7.89 9.63 2.98
N ARG A 203 -9.00 10.17 2.45
CA ARG A 203 -8.96 11.11 1.33
C ARG A 203 -8.18 12.37 1.68
N GLY A 204 -8.39 12.94 2.86
CA GLY A 204 -7.64 14.11 3.32
C GLY A 204 -6.14 13.88 3.38
N PHE A 205 -5.70 12.73 3.90
CA PHE A 205 -4.28 12.35 3.89
C PHE A 205 -3.74 12.12 2.48
N PHE A 206 -4.53 11.52 1.59
CA PHE A 206 -4.14 11.36 0.19
C PHE A 206 -3.95 12.71 -0.50
N GLU A 207 -4.89 13.65 -0.33
CA GLU A 207 -4.78 15.01 -0.88
C GLU A 207 -3.54 15.75 -0.35
N GLN A 208 -3.22 15.59 0.94
CA GLN A 208 -1.99 16.13 1.52
C GLN A 208 -0.73 15.54 0.87
N SER A 209 -0.74 14.25 0.53
CA SER A 209 0.42 13.57 -0.06
C SER A 209 0.72 13.97 -1.52
N ILE A 210 -0.30 14.42 -2.26
CA ILE A 210 -0.15 14.80 -3.67
C ILE A 210 -0.01 16.32 -3.87
N ARG A 211 -0.25 17.12 -2.83
CA ARG A 211 -0.23 18.58 -2.93
C ARG A 211 1.21 19.13 -2.91
N GLY A 212 1.53 20.03 -3.83
CA GLY A 212 2.83 20.70 -3.88
C GLY A 212 3.98 19.71 -4.10
N LYS A 213 4.99 19.72 -3.22
CA LYS A 213 6.10 18.74 -3.27
C LYS A 213 5.68 17.33 -2.82
N GLY A 214 4.46 17.19 -2.29
CA GLY A 214 3.98 15.96 -1.68
C GLY A 214 4.62 15.68 -0.32
N THR A 215 3.84 15.11 0.59
CA THR A 215 4.35 14.63 1.88
C THR A 215 4.30 13.10 1.88
N PRO A 216 5.40 12.40 2.18
CA PRO A 216 5.39 10.95 2.26
C PRO A 216 4.35 10.43 3.27
N SER A 217 3.77 9.26 3.00
CA SER A 217 2.79 8.64 3.88
C SER A 217 3.32 8.35 5.28
N SER A 218 4.61 8.04 5.39
CA SER A 218 5.32 7.90 6.66
C SER A 218 5.28 9.17 7.50
N GLU A 219 5.58 10.33 6.91
CA GLU A 219 5.57 11.61 7.63
C GLU A 219 4.15 12.05 7.98
N ILE A 220 3.19 11.93 7.06
CA ILE A 220 1.77 12.22 7.35
C ILE A 220 1.28 11.38 8.54
N HIS A 221 1.58 10.09 8.53
CA HIS A 221 1.17 9.20 9.61
C HIS A 221 1.91 9.51 10.93
N LYS A 222 3.22 9.78 10.87
CA LYS A 222 4.02 10.15 12.04
C LYS A 222 3.52 11.44 12.70
N ASP A 223 3.19 12.45 11.90
CA ASP A 223 2.60 13.70 12.40
C ASP A 223 1.21 13.47 12.98
N ASN A 224 0.41 12.59 12.36
CA ASN A 224 -0.88 12.22 12.95
C ASN A 224 -0.73 11.49 14.30
N LEU A 225 0.26 10.60 14.46
CA LEU A 225 0.54 9.95 15.75
C LEU A 225 0.97 10.97 16.82
N ARG A 226 1.84 11.91 16.46
CA ARG A 226 2.33 12.98 17.35
C ARG A 226 1.22 13.84 17.94
N ARG A 227 0.15 14.09 17.19
CA ARG A 227 -1.03 14.84 17.67
C ARG A 227 -1.72 14.20 18.89
N PHE A 228 -1.44 12.93 19.16
CA PHE A 228 -2.09 12.16 20.21
C PHE A 228 -1.09 11.60 21.24
N GLU A 229 0.11 12.17 21.35
CA GLU A 229 1.16 11.70 22.28
C GLU A 229 0.65 11.46 23.69
N ASP A 230 -0.15 12.38 24.24
CA ASP A 230 -0.71 12.27 25.59
C ASP A 230 -1.69 11.10 25.74
N ARG A 231 -2.48 10.81 24.71
CA ARG A 231 -3.36 9.63 24.71
C ARG A 231 -2.55 8.35 24.65
N TRP A 232 -1.50 8.33 23.84
CA TRP A 232 -0.61 7.19 23.73
C TRP A 232 0.07 6.87 25.05
N ARG A 233 0.33 7.83 25.93
CA ARG A 233 0.89 7.55 27.28
C ARG A 233 0.03 6.57 28.09
N ASN A 234 -1.28 6.49 27.84
CA ASN A 234 -2.22 5.68 28.60
C ASN A 234 -2.67 4.38 27.90
N ILE A 235 -2.20 4.11 26.68
CA ILE A 235 -2.62 2.94 25.89
C ILE A 235 -1.41 2.05 25.60
N ARG A 236 -1.51 0.76 25.90
CA ARG A 236 -0.47 -0.24 25.59
C ARG A 236 -1.11 -1.49 25.00
N SER A 237 -0.38 -2.16 24.13
CA SER A 237 -0.75 -3.47 23.60
C SER A 237 0.50 -4.29 23.34
N SER A 238 0.48 -5.56 23.77
CA SER A 238 1.52 -6.55 23.47
C SER A 238 1.18 -7.41 22.24
N SER A 239 -0.06 -7.36 21.77
CA SER A 239 -0.55 -8.15 20.62
C SER A 239 -0.63 -7.34 19.32
N THR A 240 -0.80 -6.02 19.41
CA THR A 240 -0.91 -5.12 18.26
C THR A 240 0.11 -3.99 18.34
N CYS A 241 0.88 -3.79 17.29
CA CYS A 241 1.69 -2.59 17.14
C CYS A 241 0.76 -1.40 16.91
N LEU A 242 0.57 -0.60 17.96
CA LEU A 242 -0.36 0.53 17.95
C LEU A 242 0.03 1.65 16.96
N ALA A 243 1.28 1.67 16.50
CA ALA A 243 1.72 2.61 15.47
C ALA A 243 1.07 2.28 14.11
N CYS A 244 1.18 1.03 13.63
CA CYS A 244 0.63 0.67 12.31
C CYS A 244 -0.74 -0.01 12.35
N LEU A 245 -1.23 -0.42 13.52
CA LEU A 245 -2.52 -1.12 13.71
C LEU A 245 -2.71 -2.41 12.88
N ARG A 246 -1.62 -3.03 12.40
CA ARG A 246 -1.73 -4.16 11.45
C ARG A 246 -0.70 -5.28 11.60
N ARG A 247 0.19 -5.19 12.59
CA ARG A 247 1.25 -6.19 12.81
C ARG A 247 1.40 -6.46 14.30
N ARG A 248 1.85 -7.67 14.62
CA ARG A 248 2.31 -8.01 15.96
C ARG A 248 3.61 -7.26 16.29
N PRO A 249 3.71 -6.65 17.48
CA PRO A 249 4.91 -5.91 17.86
C PRO A 249 6.00 -6.87 18.36
N GLN A 250 7.27 -6.45 18.27
CA GLN A 250 8.44 -7.29 18.58
C GLN A 250 9.44 -6.57 19.49
N TYR A 251 9.60 -5.25 19.31
CA TYR A 251 10.63 -4.47 19.99
C TYR A 251 10.00 -3.61 21.08
N GLY A 252 10.23 -3.97 22.33
CA GLY A 252 9.80 -3.19 23.50
C GLY A 252 10.67 -1.96 23.71
N LEU A 253 10.04 -0.83 24.02
CA LEU A 253 10.70 0.44 24.33
C LEU A 253 10.59 0.72 25.83
N PRO A 254 11.55 1.46 26.44
CA PRO A 254 11.54 1.84 27.86
C PRO A 254 10.26 2.49 28.38
N CYS A 255 9.51 3.21 27.52
CA CYS A 255 8.21 3.78 27.87
C CYS A 255 7.05 2.75 27.98
N GLY A 256 7.35 1.46 27.77
CA GLY A 256 6.41 0.33 27.80
C GLY A 256 5.70 0.04 26.48
N HIS A 257 5.86 0.89 25.45
CA HIS A 257 5.31 0.61 24.12
C HIS A 257 6.13 -0.47 23.41
N ILE A 258 5.45 -1.28 22.60
CA ILE A 258 6.10 -2.31 21.77
C ILE A 258 5.77 -2.01 20.30
N VAL A 259 6.79 -2.00 19.44
CA VAL A 259 6.66 -1.70 18.00
C VAL A 259 7.03 -2.89 17.14
N CYS A 260 6.44 -3.00 15.95
CA CYS A 260 6.81 -4.04 14.99
C CYS A 260 8.08 -3.67 14.21
N GLU A 261 8.74 -4.66 13.63
CA GLU A 261 9.93 -4.48 12.79
C GLU A 261 9.72 -3.47 11.67
N ASN A 262 8.58 -3.54 10.98
CA ASN A 262 8.28 -2.61 9.89
C ASN A 262 8.16 -1.15 10.37
N CYS A 263 7.66 -0.90 11.58
CA CYS A 263 7.62 0.46 12.12
C CYS A 263 9.03 0.98 12.46
N VAL A 264 9.94 0.10 12.86
CA VAL A 264 11.35 0.44 13.04
C VAL A 264 11.98 0.78 11.68
N LEU A 265 11.73 -0.01 10.63
CA LEU A 265 12.21 0.28 9.27
C LEU A 265 11.70 1.62 8.73
N VAL A 266 10.44 1.96 9.02
CA VAL A 266 9.78 3.15 8.46
C VAL A 266 10.09 4.42 9.25
N PHE A 267 10.16 4.34 10.59
CA PHE A 267 10.28 5.52 11.45
C PHE A 267 11.61 5.64 12.18
N GLY A 268 12.40 4.57 12.25
CA GLY A 268 13.74 4.57 12.82
C GLY A 268 14.75 5.24 11.91
N GLU A 269 15.87 5.67 12.50
CA GLU A 269 16.98 6.25 11.76
C GLU A 269 17.94 5.15 11.32
N CYS A 270 18.14 4.99 10.01
CA CYS A 270 19.07 4.02 9.45
C CYS A 270 20.52 4.45 9.74
N CYS A 271 21.35 3.51 10.21
CA CYS A 271 22.77 3.77 10.42
C CYS A 271 23.49 3.89 9.07
N VAL A 272 24.42 4.86 8.97
CA VAL A 272 25.23 5.09 7.75
C VAL A 272 26.14 3.90 7.43
N ASN A 273 26.67 3.24 8.46
CA ASN A 273 27.66 2.17 8.30
C ASN A 273 27.05 0.77 8.09
N ASP A 274 25.80 0.57 8.49
CA ASP A 274 25.09 -0.71 8.34
C ASP A 274 23.60 -0.42 8.07
N PRO A 275 23.10 -0.63 6.82
CA PRO A 275 21.73 -0.28 6.44
C PRO A 275 20.66 -1.15 7.12
N TRP A 276 21.09 -2.14 7.91
CA TRP A 276 20.23 -3.05 8.65
C TRP A 276 20.24 -2.77 10.16
N ILE A 277 20.91 -1.69 10.58
CA ILE A 277 20.91 -1.20 11.95
C ILE A 277 20.10 0.09 12.01
N PHE A 278 19.08 0.11 12.87
CA PHE A 278 18.17 1.22 13.05
C PHE A 278 18.24 1.76 14.47
N LYS A 279 18.29 3.08 14.58
CA LYS A 279 18.32 3.82 15.84
C LYS A 279 16.94 4.38 16.14
N VAL A 280 16.49 4.24 17.38
CA VAL A 280 15.21 4.75 17.87
C VAL A 280 15.48 5.72 19.02
N HIS A 281 15.36 7.02 18.74
CA HIS A 281 15.61 8.08 19.72
C HIS A 281 14.40 8.46 20.56
N SER A 282 13.20 8.25 20.03
CA SER A 282 11.94 8.53 20.73
C SER A 282 10.85 7.55 20.33
N CYS A 283 9.88 7.37 21.21
CA CYS A 283 8.74 6.51 20.95
C CYS A 283 7.88 7.12 19.84
N PHE A 284 7.59 6.33 18.80
CA PHE A 284 6.73 6.75 17.68
C PHE A 284 5.28 7.09 18.09
N LEU A 285 4.87 6.69 19.30
CA LEU A 285 3.52 6.87 19.83
C LEU A 285 3.47 8.02 20.84
N CYS A 286 4.12 7.89 21.99
CA CYS A 286 4.01 8.87 23.09
C CYS A 286 5.13 9.93 23.13
N GLY A 287 6.03 9.95 22.15
CA GLY A 287 7.09 10.96 22.04
C GLY A 287 8.20 10.88 23.11
N VAL A 288 8.08 9.99 24.10
CA VAL A 288 9.10 9.82 25.16
C VAL A 288 10.46 9.52 24.52
N LYS A 289 11.46 10.35 24.85
CA LYS A 289 12.85 10.17 24.43
C LYS A 289 13.46 8.97 25.14
N MET A 290 14.28 8.21 24.42
CA MET A 290 14.99 7.09 25.02
C MET A 290 16.10 7.60 25.93
N PRO A 291 16.29 7.01 27.13
CA PRO A 291 17.36 7.40 28.03
C PRO A 291 18.75 7.10 27.45
N GLU A 292 18.83 6.03 26.64
CA GLU A 292 20.02 5.63 25.87
C GLU A 292 19.60 5.32 24.43
N GLU A 293 20.56 5.39 23.49
CA GLU A 293 20.30 5.09 22.09
C GLU A 293 19.90 3.62 21.89
N ILE A 294 18.63 3.39 21.54
CA ILE A 294 18.16 2.03 21.23
C ILE A 294 18.58 1.69 19.81
N THR A 295 19.43 0.67 19.69
CA THR A 295 19.89 0.14 18.42
C THR A 295 19.23 -1.20 18.14
N ILE A 296 18.49 -1.27 17.04
CA ILE A 296 17.76 -2.46 16.60
C ILE A 296 18.40 -2.96 15.31
N LYS A 297 18.90 -4.20 15.34
CA LYS A 297 19.41 -4.87 14.15
C LYS A 297 18.32 -5.70 13.51
N ILE A 298 18.01 -5.40 12.26
CA ILE A 298 17.05 -6.14 11.43
C ILE A 298 17.84 -7.04 10.48
N HIS A 299 17.28 -8.19 10.12
CA HIS A 299 17.95 -9.05 9.14
C HIS A 299 17.53 -8.64 7.72
N PRO A 300 18.46 -8.55 6.76
CA PRO A 300 18.12 -8.30 5.36
C PRO A 300 17.08 -9.31 4.84
N PRO A 301 16.19 -8.94 3.90
CA PRO A 301 15.26 -9.86 3.26
C PRO A 301 15.95 -11.03 2.54
N THR A 302 17.21 -10.85 2.13
CA THR A 302 18.05 -11.88 1.49
C THR A 302 18.77 -12.77 2.51
N ALA A 303 18.71 -12.47 3.80
CA ALA A 303 19.31 -13.30 4.83
C ALA A 303 18.53 -14.61 4.96
N GLY A 304 19.25 -15.74 4.79
CA GLY A 304 18.70 -17.06 5.04
C GLY A 304 18.34 -17.27 6.52
N VAL A 305 17.58 -18.33 6.81
CA VAL A 305 17.27 -18.74 8.18
C VAL A 305 18.44 -19.57 8.71
N GLY A 306 19.45 -18.91 9.27
CA GLY A 306 20.52 -19.59 10.00
C GLY A 306 20.08 -19.95 11.41
N VAL A 307 20.16 -21.23 11.78
CA VAL A 307 19.93 -21.71 13.15
C VAL A 307 21.23 -22.33 13.65
N LEU A 308 21.70 -21.87 14.81
CA LEU A 308 22.85 -22.43 15.50
C LEU A 308 22.38 -23.23 16.70
N CYS A 309 22.71 -24.52 16.77
CA CYS A 309 22.47 -25.35 17.95
C CYS A 309 23.83 -25.81 18.49
N ILE A 310 24.08 -25.55 19.77
CA ILE A 310 25.28 -25.99 20.46
C ILE A 310 24.87 -26.90 21.61
N ASP A 311 25.31 -28.16 21.56
CA ASP A 311 25.06 -29.12 22.62
C ASP A 311 25.98 -28.88 23.82
N GLY A 312 25.43 -29.13 25.00
CA GLY A 312 26.10 -29.06 26.28
C GLY A 312 27.08 -30.20 26.48
N GLY A 313 28.23 -29.91 27.09
CA GLY A 313 29.29 -30.93 27.26
C GLY A 313 30.34 -30.60 28.31
N GLY A 314 30.09 -29.59 29.16
CA GLY A 314 31.07 -29.09 30.14
C GLY A 314 32.38 -28.67 29.47
N ALA A 315 33.51 -29.21 29.92
CA ALA A 315 34.83 -28.94 29.35
C ALA A 315 34.95 -29.26 27.84
N ARG A 316 34.05 -30.10 27.28
CA ARG A 316 34.01 -30.41 25.83
C ARG A 316 33.39 -29.31 24.97
N GLY A 317 32.89 -28.22 25.57
CA GLY A 317 32.39 -27.04 24.85
C GLY A 317 33.42 -26.34 23.96
N VAL A 318 34.71 -26.70 24.08
CA VAL A 318 35.76 -26.25 23.13
C VAL A 318 35.58 -26.81 21.72
N LEU A 319 34.91 -27.97 21.56
CA LEU A 319 34.79 -28.63 20.27
C LEU A 319 33.87 -27.85 19.30
N PRO A 320 32.64 -27.45 19.69
CA PRO A 320 31.79 -26.57 18.87
C PRO A 320 32.48 -25.25 18.50
N LEU A 321 33.23 -24.64 19.43
CA LEU A 321 34.00 -23.41 19.16
C LEU A 321 35.04 -23.60 18.04
N LYS A 322 35.75 -24.74 18.03
CA LYS A 322 36.70 -25.08 16.95
C LYS A 322 36.00 -25.29 15.61
N PHE A 323 34.81 -25.90 15.59
CA PHE A 323 34.02 -26.03 14.37
C PHE A 323 33.56 -24.67 13.85
N MET A 324 33.04 -23.80 14.72
CA MET A 324 32.64 -22.45 14.35
C MET A 324 33.81 -21.65 13.76
N LYS A 325 34.99 -21.69 14.41
CA LYS A 325 36.18 -21.03 13.85
C LYS A 325 36.54 -21.55 12.45
N ARG A 326 36.52 -22.88 12.24
CA ARG A 326 36.78 -23.46 10.91
C ARG A 326 35.74 -23.07 9.87
N ILE A 327 34.47 -22.92 10.26
CA ILE A 327 33.41 -22.44 9.36
C ILE A 327 33.68 -20.98 9.00
N GLU A 328 33.98 -20.12 9.99
CA GLU A 328 34.32 -18.72 9.78
C GLU A 328 35.53 -18.57 8.84
N ASP A 329 36.61 -19.30 9.10
CA ASP A 329 37.82 -19.32 8.28
C ASP A 329 37.53 -19.76 6.83
N ARG A 330 36.58 -20.69 6.62
CA ARG A 330 36.19 -21.16 5.28
C ARG A 330 35.23 -20.23 4.56
N ILE A 331 34.35 -19.54 5.27
CA ILE A 331 33.47 -18.52 4.69
C ILE A 331 34.33 -17.39 4.13
N GLY A 332 35.39 -17.00 4.85
CA GLY A 332 36.39 -16.04 4.35
C GLY A 332 35.82 -14.64 4.08
N LEU A 333 34.68 -14.31 4.69
CA LEU A 333 34.06 -12.98 4.61
C LEU A 333 34.41 -12.20 5.87
N SER A 334 34.53 -10.87 5.73
CA SER A 334 34.72 -9.94 6.85
C SER A 334 33.44 -9.70 7.67
N ILE A 335 32.58 -10.70 7.74
CA ILE A 335 31.30 -10.69 8.46
C ILE A 335 31.44 -11.66 9.64
N PRO A 336 31.27 -11.22 10.89
CA PRO A 336 31.34 -12.12 12.05
C PRO A 336 30.37 -13.29 11.89
N LEU A 337 30.82 -14.51 12.20
CA LEU A 337 30.02 -15.74 12.01
C LEU A 337 28.63 -15.67 12.68
N GLN A 338 28.52 -14.99 13.82
CA GLN A 338 27.27 -14.82 14.55
C GLN A 338 26.21 -14.07 13.73
N LYS A 339 26.62 -13.21 12.79
CA LYS A 339 25.68 -12.46 11.93
C LYS A 339 24.97 -13.36 10.90
N PHE A 340 25.41 -14.61 10.72
CA PHE A 340 24.75 -15.58 9.82
C PHE A 340 23.61 -16.34 10.50
N PHE A 341 23.50 -16.29 11.83
CA PHE A 341 22.47 -17.01 12.58
C PHE A 341 21.39 -16.06 13.10
N LYS A 342 20.13 -16.41 12.83
CA LYS A 342 18.94 -15.68 13.29
C LYS A 342 18.49 -16.14 14.67
N VAL A 343 18.70 -17.41 14.99
CA VAL A 343 18.38 -18.00 16.29
C VAL A 343 19.54 -18.90 16.71
N ALA A 344 19.93 -18.79 17.98
CA ALA A 344 20.95 -19.65 18.58
C ALA A 344 20.36 -20.35 19.81
N PHE A 345 20.51 -21.66 19.87
CA PHE A 345 20.11 -22.51 20.99
C PHE A 345 21.34 -23.13 21.61
N GLY A 346 21.36 -23.15 22.95
CA GLY A 346 22.33 -23.90 23.73
C GLY A 346 21.59 -24.78 24.72
N VAL A 347 21.99 -26.03 24.83
CA VAL A 347 21.60 -26.90 25.95
C VAL A 347 22.82 -27.04 26.85
N ALA A 348 22.64 -27.02 28.17
CA ALA A 348 23.75 -27.15 29.13
C ALA A 348 24.07 -28.61 29.43
#